data_AF-A0A3F2RNP9-F1
#
_entry.id   AF-A0A3F2RNP9-F1
#
_cell.length_a   1.000
_cell.length_b   1.000
_cell.length_c   1.000
_cell.angle_alpha   90.00
_cell.angle_beta   90.00
_cell.angle_gamma   90.00
#
_symmetry.space_group_name_H-M   'P 1'
#
loop_
_entity.id
_entity.type
_entity.pdbx_description
1 polymer ?
#
loop_
_entity_poly.entity_id
_entity_poly.type
_entity_poly.pdbx_seq_one_letter_code
_entity_poly.pdbx_strand_id
1 'polypeptide(L)'
;MQRLMLSTRAVPYSTVSRLVYGHYTGQQGTRTHHAFLQQSTSFSIWHVTPKQPSLCLLTQDGRSPGYNGDTGVATIAVDSKAMFKAQNNFRRSELVQNIAANAAGATFFRASVMKEDAFLNPYAWQMIFPESHIFEIRVDATASPAKIIYLNNGTWDAKWETEFVPGTWYNFGIGVSAAKSGNGSVLEFYTSEGDKDLALEATHDVVTEFPSTYEFHYGLLTLTDDNSDPKMNAKQDIVSYNGVSVEAKVSTAASISSTGAKSTTSSTANEGSLSTETTATKTGGAPADTPATATTAPATVKSSDGCARRN
;
A
#
# COMPACT_ATOMS: atom_id res chain seq x y z
N MET A 1 30.10 6.87 -11.87
CA MET A 1 29.56 5.61 -11.31
C MET A 1 28.28 5.26 -12.02
N GLN A 2 28.14 4.00 -12.45
CA GLN A 2 27.14 3.53 -13.40
C GLN A 2 25.72 3.62 -12.85
N ARG A 3 24.90 4.42 -13.53
CA ARG A 3 23.43 4.41 -13.44
C ARG A 3 22.99 3.18 -14.21
N LEU A 4 22.50 2.12 -13.55
CA LEU A 4 21.75 1.09 -14.27
C LEU A 4 20.35 1.67 -14.51
N MET A 5 20.24 2.54 -15.52
CA MET A 5 18.94 2.92 -16.06
C MET A 5 18.36 1.70 -16.77
N LEU A 6 17.44 0.97 -16.12
CA LEU A 6 16.43 0.27 -16.90
C LEU A 6 15.43 1.31 -17.40
N SER A 7 15.09 1.21 -18.68
CA SER A 7 14.29 2.14 -19.47
C SER A 7 13.13 2.80 -18.68
N THR A 8 13.17 4.13 -18.58
CA THR A 8 12.05 4.96 -18.12
C THR A 8 11.04 5.11 -19.27
N ARG A 9 10.25 4.06 -19.53
CA ARG A 9 9.00 4.23 -20.27
C ARG A 9 7.86 4.24 -19.27
N ALA A 10 7.09 5.32 -19.25
CA ALA A 10 5.80 5.35 -18.58
C ALA A 10 4.99 4.15 -19.08
N VAL A 11 4.48 3.34 -18.15
CA VAL A 11 3.74 2.13 -18.50
C VAL A 11 2.29 2.55 -18.78
N PRO A 12 1.76 2.32 -19.99
CA PRO A 12 0.40 2.69 -20.33
C PRO A 12 -0.62 1.85 -19.57
N TYR A 13 -1.77 2.47 -19.27
CA TYR A 13 -2.91 1.97 -18.51
C TYR A 13 -3.54 0.65 -18.95
N SER A 14 -3.14 0.08 -20.09
CA SER A 14 -3.63 -1.23 -20.52
C SER A 14 -3.00 -2.41 -19.76
N THR A 15 -2.13 -2.16 -18.77
CA THR A 15 -1.38 -3.20 -18.07
C THR A 15 -1.63 -3.13 -16.58
N VAL A 16 -2.22 -4.18 -16.01
CA VAL A 16 -2.35 -4.33 -14.56
C VAL A 16 -0.94 -4.54 -14.01
N SER A 17 -0.47 -3.62 -13.18
CA SER A 17 0.84 -3.74 -12.54
C SER A 17 0.69 -4.59 -11.29
N ARG A 18 1.27 -5.80 -11.30
CA ARG A 18 1.30 -6.69 -10.14
C ARG A 18 2.73 -7.14 -9.90
N LEU A 19 3.11 -7.23 -8.63
CA LEU A 19 4.29 -7.98 -8.26
C LEU A 19 3.97 -9.47 -8.48
N VAL A 20 4.50 -10.08 -9.55
CA VAL A 20 4.30 -11.52 -9.83
C VAL A 20 5.66 -12.19 -9.88
N TYR A 21 5.85 -13.24 -9.08
CA TYR A 21 7.04 -14.09 -9.12
C TYR A 21 6.95 -15.08 -10.30
N GLY A 22 7.88 -15.00 -11.25
CA GLY A 22 7.99 -15.94 -12.37
C GLY A 22 9.11 -16.97 -12.18
N HIS A 23 8.80 -18.25 -12.32
CA HIS A 23 9.79 -19.34 -12.29
C HIS A 23 10.43 -19.51 -13.68
N TYR A 24 11.76 -19.49 -13.79
CA TYR A 24 12.48 -19.82 -15.02
C TYR A 24 13.47 -20.95 -14.76
N THR A 25 13.30 -22.08 -15.45
CA THR A 25 14.28 -23.18 -15.47
C THR A 25 15.17 -23.02 -16.70
N GLY A 26 16.28 -22.27 -16.55
CA GLY A 26 17.31 -22.12 -17.58
C GLY A 26 18.66 -22.65 -17.09
N GLN A 27 19.22 -23.64 -17.78
CA GLN A 27 20.52 -24.23 -17.47
C GLN A 27 21.70 -23.25 -17.63
N GLN A 28 22.62 -23.37 -16.67
CA GLN A 28 24.04 -22.99 -16.63
C GLN A 28 24.49 -21.59 -17.10
N GLY A 29 25.07 -20.86 -16.14
CA GLY A 29 26.32 -20.15 -16.40
C GLY A 29 26.26 -18.64 -16.59
N THR A 30 25.66 -17.89 -15.68
CA THR A 30 26.10 -16.53 -15.24
C THR A 30 25.14 -16.06 -14.14
N ARG A 31 25.66 -15.67 -12.96
CA ARG A 31 24.82 -15.14 -11.88
C ARG A 31 24.51 -13.67 -12.13
N THR A 32 23.34 -13.43 -12.69
CA THR A 32 22.64 -12.14 -12.62
C THR A 32 21.27 -12.42 -12.01
N HIS A 33 21.03 -11.96 -10.78
CA HIS A 33 19.73 -12.12 -10.14
C HIS A 33 18.74 -11.12 -10.77
N HIS A 34 18.09 -11.54 -11.86
CA HIS A 34 16.94 -10.82 -12.42
C HIS A 34 15.67 -11.34 -11.76
N ALA A 35 15.02 -10.51 -10.94
CA ALA A 35 13.62 -10.73 -10.59
C ALA A 35 12.78 -10.34 -11.82
N PHE A 36 12.13 -11.31 -12.46
CA PHE A 36 11.25 -11.07 -13.59
C PHE A 36 9.82 -10.95 -13.09
N LEU A 37 9.32 -9.70 -13.04
CA LEU A 37 7.91 -9.38 -12.86
C LEU A 37 7.14 -9.76 -14.13
N GLN A 38 6.10 -10.56 -14.04
CA GLN A 38 5.21 -10.81 -15.17
C GLN A 38 4.21 -9.65 -15.32
N GLN A 39 4.31 -8.96 -16.47
CA GLN A 39 3.56 -7.79 -16.96
C GLN A 39 4.15 -6.39 -16.63
N SER A 40 5.29 -6.13 -17.29
CA SER A 40 5.88 -4.85 -17.71
C SER A 40 5.82 -3.62 -16.78
N THR A 41 6.11 -3.77 -15.50
CA THR A 41 6.56 -2.63 -14.69
C THR A 41 7.93 -2.89 -14.09
N SER A 42 8.87 -2.00 -14.38
CA SER A 42 10.20 -2.00 -13.76
C SER A 42 10.12 -1.18 -12.48
N PHE A 43 10.25 -1.82 -11.32
CA PHE A 43 10.56 -1.10 -10.08
C PHE A 43 12.04 -0.73 -10.09
N SER A 44 12.36 0.51 -9.71
CA SER A 44 13.72 0.89 -9.38
C SER A 44 13.94 0.71 -7.89
N ILE A 45 14.90 -0.14 -7.51
CA ILE A 45 15.39 -0.19 -6.14
C ILE A 45 16.39 0.95 -5.99
N TRP A 46 16.03 1.97 -5.23
CA TRP A 46 17.02 2.96 -4.82
C TRP A 46 17.75 2.38 -3.63
N HIS A 47 18.85 1.64 -3.86
CA HIS A 47 20.04 1.43 -3.01
C HIS A 47 20.90 0.31 -3.61
N VAL A 48 22.18 0.58 -3.90
CA VAL A 48 23.23 -0.45 -4.06
C VAL A 48 24.51 0.08 -3.42
N THR A 49 24.85 -0.39 -2.21
CA THR A 49 26.26 -0.46 -1.79
C THR A 49 26.64 -1.94 -1.62
N PRO A 50 27.78 -2.39 -2.17
CA PRO A 50 28.08 -3.81 -2.40
C PRO A 50 28.45 -4.64 -1.14
N LYS A 51 28.12 -4.19 0.07
CA LYS A 51 28.58 -4.83 1.33
C LYS A 51 27.54 -4.99 2.44
N GLN A 52 26.25 -4.80 2.16
CA GLN A 52 25.18 -4.95 3.17
C GLN A 52 24.31 -6.19 2.91
N PRO A 53 23.70 -6.79 3.96
CA PRO A 53 22.59 -7.72 3.76
C PRO A 53 21.50 -7.04 2.93
N SER A 54 20.81 -7.80 2.08
CA SER A 54 19.78 -7.27 1.19
C SER A 54 18.70 -6.51 1.97
N LEU A 55 18.58 -5.20 1.73
CA LEU A 55 17.54 -4.34 2.33
C LEU A 55 16.15 -4.58 1.72
N CYS A 56 16.05 -5.44 0.72
CA CYS A 56 14.80 -5.91 0.14
C CYS A 56 14.87 -7.42 -0.09
N LEU A 57 13.85 -8.15 0.35
CA LEU A 57 13.67 -9.58 0.14
C LEU A 57 12.28 -9.83 -0.44
N LEU A 58 12.19 -10.72 -1.42
CA LEU A 58 10.92 -11.23 -1.92
C LEU A 58 10.73 -12.65 -1.46
N THR A 59 9.61 -12.93 -0.79
CA THR A 59 9.21 -14.28 -0.39
C THR A 59 7.91 -14.65 -1.07
N GLN A 60 7.80 -15.91 -1.49
CA GLN A 60 6.54 -16.48 -1.92
C GLN A 60 5.76 -16.92 -0.68
N ASP A 61 4.43 -16.85 -0.74
CA ASP A 61 3.52 -17.36 0.28
C ASP A 61 3.74 -16.74 1.68
N GLY A 62 4.36 -15.55 1.73
CA GLY A 62 4.63 -14.81 2.97
C GLY A 62 3.38 -14.22 3.64
N ARG A 63 2.24 -14.29 2.97
CA ARG A 63 0.92 -13.92 3.49
C ARG A 63 -0.12 -14.91 2.94
N SER A 64 -0.94 -15.47 3.82
CA SER A 64 -2.06 -16.34 3.46
C SER A 64 -3.29 -15.98 4.30
N PRO A 65 -4.43 -15.63 3.68
CA PRO A 65 -4.61 -15.45 2.25
C PRO A 65 -3.81 -14.23 1.72
N GLY A 66 -3.37 -14.32 0.47
CA GLY A 66 -2.78 -13.18 -0.22
C GLY A 66 -3.83 -12.08 -0.50
N TYR A 67 -3.42 -10.81 -0.50
CA TYR A 67 -4.33 -9.68 -0.72
C TYR A 67 -4.37 -9.27 -2.19
N ASN A 68 -5.55 -8.95 -2.71
CA ASN A 68 -5.81 -8.68 -4.13
C ASN A 68 -5.24 -9.76 -5.07
N GLY A 69 -5.22 -11.02 -4.60
CA GLY A 69 -4.65 -12.15 -5.34
C GLY A 69 -3.12 -12.11 -5.50
N ASP A 70 -2.41 -11.29 -4.73
CA ASP A 70 -0.94 -11.28 -4.69
C ASP A 70 -0.42 -12.42 -3.81
N THR A 71 0.49 -13.22 -4.35
CA THR A 71 1.09 -14.40 -3.70
C THR A 71 2.48 -14.13 -3.13
N GLY A 72 3.02 -12.93 -3.32
CA GLY A 72 4.35 -12.54 -2.86
C GLY A 72 4.32 -11.54 -1.70
N VAL A 73 5.35 -11.54 -0.86
CA VAL A 73 5.61 -10.48 0.11
C VAL A 73 6.97 -9.86 -0.20
N ALA A 74 7.00 -8.53 -0.30
CA ALA A 74 8.22 -7.76 -0.34
C ALA A 74 8.54 -7.24 1.06
N THR A 75 9.67 -7.64 1.62
CA THR A 75 10.14 -7.17 2.92
C THR A 75 11.24 -6.14 2.71
N ILE A 76 11.07 -4.95 3.27
CA ILE A 76 11.99 -3.81 3.15
C ILE A 76 12.55 -3.49 4.53
N ALA A 77 13.88 -3.41 4.63
CA ALA A 77 14.59 -3.14 5.87
C ALA A 77 15.29 -1.76 5.82
N VAL A 78 15.33 -1.06 6.95
CA VAL A 78 16.07 0.20 7.13
C VAL A 78 16.93 0.13 8.40
N ASP A 79 18.19 0.55 8.27
CA ASP A 79 19.14 0.69 9.38
C ASP A 79 19.96 1.98 9.27
N SER A 80 20.95 2.15 10.14
CA SER A 80 21.89 3.29 10.15
C SER A 80 22.66 3.50 8.86
N LYS A 81 22.74 2.51 7.96
CA LYS A 81 23.49 2.58 6.69
C LYS A 81 22.59 2.77 5.48
N ALA A 82 21.28 2.76 5.68
CA ALA A 82 20.27 2.98 4.64
C ALA A 82 20.24 4.46 4.23
N MET A 83 21.34 4.93 3.63
CA MET A 83 21.55 6.30 3.20
C MET A 83 21.59 6.37 1.68
N PHE A 84 20.79 7.27 1.14
CA PHE A 84 20.78 7.54 -0.28
C PHE A 84 21.73 8.70 -0.62
N LYS A 85 22.75 8.44 -1.43
CA LYS A 85 23.79 9.42 -1.78
C LYS A 85 24.40 10.05 -0.51
N ALA A 86 24.50 11.38 -0.46
CA ALA A 86 25.05 12.14 0.65
C ALA A 86 23.96 12.71 1.59
N GLN A 87 22.76 12.13 1.57
CA GLN A 87 21.66 12.55 2.44
C GLN A 87 21.83 11.97 3.85
N ASN A 88 22.74 12.56 4.63
CA ASN A 88 23.09 12.07 5.95
C ASN A 88 21.96 12.26 6.98
N ASN A 89 21.06 13.21 6.74
CA ASN A 89 19.90 13.46 7.59
C ASN A 89 18.68 12.56 7.30
N PHE A 90 18.80 11.62 6.35
CA PHE A 90 17.75 10.66 6.00
C PHE A 90 18.18 9.24 6.33
N ARG A 91 17.23 8.40 6.72
CA ARG A 91 17.36 6.94 6.62
C ARG A 91 16.19 6.41 5.82
N ARG A 92 16.50 5.76 4.70
CA ARG A 92 15.50 5.33 3.73
C ARG A 92 15.84 4.02 3.06
N SER A 93 14.82 3.24 2.73
CA SER A 93 14.89 2.17 1.73
C SER A 93 13.53 2.04 1.08
N GLU A 94 13.49 2.25 -0.23
CA GLU A 94 12.26 2.42 -0.98
C GLU A 94 12.34 1.68 -2.32
N LEU A 95 11.24 1.04 -2.69
CA LEU A 95 10.93 0.67 -4.06
C LEU A 95 10.18 1.83 -4.70
N VAL A 96 10.66 2.26 -5.88
CA VAL A 96 10.07 3.42 -6.56
C VAL A 96 9.58 3.03 -7.95
N GLN A 97 8.41 3.55 -8.29
CA GLN A 97 7.81 3.39 -9.60
C GLN A 97 7.31 4.75 -10.11
N ASN A 98 7.58 5.03 -11.39
CA ASN A 98 6.92 6.12 -12.09
C ASN A 98 5.62 5.61 -12.72
N ILE A 99 4.50 6.24 -12.38
CA ILE A 99 3.16 5.81 -12.75
C ILE A 99 2.51 6.98 -13.49
N ALA A 100 1.92 6.73 -14.66
CA ALA A 100 1.06 7.74 -15.29
C ALA A 100 -0.16 8.01 -14.39
N ALA A 101 -0.88 9.10 -14.63
CA ALA A 101 -2.18 9.37 -14.00
C ALA A 101 -3.35 9.12 -14.97
N ASN A 102 -4.46 8.60 -14.45
CA ASN A 102 -5.59 8.17 -15.24
C ASN A 102 -6.48 9.39 -15.47
N ALA A 103 -6.15 10.18 -16.49
CA ALA A 103 -6.89 11.40 -16.79
C ALA A 103 -8.38 11.17 -17.09
N ALA A 104 -8.79 9.93 -17.42
CA ALA A 104 -10.19 9.57 -17.68
C ALA A 104 -10.98 9.18 -16.42
N GLY A 105 -10.37 9.13 -15.24
CA GLY A 105 -11.02 8.69 -14.01
C GLY A 105 -10.10 8.73 -12.80
N ALA A 106 -10.17 7.69 -11.96
CA ALA A 106 -9.29 7.55 -10.80
C ALA A 106 -8.03 6.75 -11.15
N THR A 107 -6.90 7.15 -10.58
CA THR A 107 -5.73 6.30 -10.39
C THR A 107 -5.84 5.69 -9.00
N PHE A 108 -6.02 4.38 -8.90
CA PHE A 108 -6.26 3.69 -7.64
C PHE A 108 -5.02 2.93 -7.20
N PHE A 109 -4.40 3.38 -6.12
CA PHE A 109 -3.21 2.77 -5.53
C PHE A 109 -3.63 1.82 -4.41
N ARG A 110 -3.07 0.61 -4.38
CA ARG A 110 -3.26 -0.35 -3.30
C ARG A 110 -1.92 -0.78 -2.75
N ALA A 111 -1.87 -0.99 -1.43
CA ALA A 111 -0.80 -1.69 -0.77
C ALA A 111 -1.28 -2.15 0.61
N SER A 112 -0.79 -3.30 1.04
CA SER A 112 -0.91 -3.76 2.43
C SER A 112 0.45 -3.70 3.09
N VAL A 113 0.48 -3.32 4.36
CA VAL A 113 1.70 -3.26 5.17
C VAL A 113 1.53 -4.06 6.45
N MET A 114 2.59 -4.71 6.88
CA MET A 114 2.70 -5.35 8.19
C MET A 114 4.12 -5.19 8.69
N LYS A 115 4.26 -5.00 9.99
CA LYS A 115 5.54 -5.19 10.67
C LYS A 115 5.29 -6.02 11.92
N GLU A 116 6.09 -7.09 12.07
CA GLU A 116 5.86 -8.15 13.05
C GLU A 116 6.04 -7.66 14.49
N ASP A 117 7.06 -6.83 14.70
CA ASP A 117 7.45 -6.31 16.01
C ASP A 117 7.18 -4.80 16.14
N ALA A 118 7.23 -4.26 17.35
CA ALA A 118 7.22 -2.80 17.54
C ALA A 118 8.36 -2.11 16.77
N PHE A 119 8.17 -0.84 16.42
CA PHE A 119 9.23 -0.02 15.83
C PHE A 119 10.37 0.17 16.82
N LEU A 120 11.59 -0.14 16.38
CA LEU A 120 12.79 -0.03 17.21
C LEU A 120 13.32 1.41 17.26
N ASN A 121 13.05 2.15 16.19
CA ASN A 121 13.53 3.51 15.98
C ASN A 121 12.33 4.48 16.09
N PRO A 122 12.23 5.27 17.18
CA PRO A 122 11.07 6.10 17.47
C PRO A 122 11.11 7.38 16.63
N TYR A 123 10.69 7.25 15.37
CA TYR A 123 10.60 8.34 14.40
C TYR A 123 9.24 8.37 13.73
N ALA A 124 8.94 9.50 13.09
CA ALA A 124 7.94 9.51 12.03
C ALA A 124 8.52 8.83 10.78
N TRP A 125 7.82 7.81 10.31
CA TRP A 125 8.16 7.00 9.15
C TRP A 125 7.16 7.22 8.03
N GLN A 126 7.62 7.65 6.86
CA GLN A 126 6.81 7.58 5.63
C GLN A 126 6.87 6.15 5.10
N MET A 127 5.71 5.57 4.74
CA MET A 127 5.61 4.16 4.31
C MET A 127 5.14 3.98 2.86
N ILE A 128 4.15 4.78 2.46
CA ILE A 128 3.53 4.76 1.15
C ILE A 128 3.26 6.21 0.76
N PHE A 129 3.97 6.74 -0.22
CA PHE A 129 3.85 8.14 -0.60
C PHE A 129 4.27 8.39 -2.06
N PRO A 130 3.58 9.27 -2.78
CA PRO A 130 4.15 9.92 -3.95
C PRO A 130 5.09 11.06 -3.55
N GLU A 131 6.12 11.33 -4.35
CA GLU A 131 7.05 12.46 -4.15
C GLU A 131 6.33 13.83 -4.11
N SER A 132 5.13 13.94 -4.68
CA SER A 132 4.32 15.16 -4.58
C SER A 132 3.68 15.39 -3.20
N HIS A 133 3.71 14.39 -2.32
CA HIS A 133 3.07 14.41 -1.00
C HIS A 133 1.56 14.75 -1.04
N ILE A 134 0.90 14.46 -2.17
CA ILE A 134 -0.56 14.66 -2.31
C ILE A 134 -1.34 13.82 -1.30
N PHE A 135 -0.85 12.63 -0.97
CA PHE A 135 -1.29 11.79 0.13
C PHE A 135 -0.12 10.99 0.69
N GLU A 136 -0.19 10.57 1.95
CA GLU A 136 0.83 9.70 2.54
C GLU A 136 0.23 8.77 3.58
N ILE A 137 0.74 7.54 3.63
CA ILE A 137 0.58 6.65 4.78
C ILE A 137 1.88 6.66 5.56
N ARG A 138 1.78 6.94 6.86
CA ARG A 138 2.91 7.06 7.78
C ARG A 138 2.70 6.20 9.03
N VAL A 139 3.78 5.95 9.75
CA VAL A 139 3.73 5.55 11.16
C VAL A 139 4.42 6.63 11.99
N ASP A 140 3.74 7.14 13.01
CA ASP A 140 4.37 7.87 14.10
C ASP A 140 4.79 6.88 15.19
N ALA A 141 6.07 6.49 15.18
CA ALA A 141 6.67 5.64 16.20
C ALA A 141 7.24 6.45 17.39
N THR A 142 7.09 7.78 17.40
CA THR A 142 7.40 8.61 18.58
C THR A 142 6.26 8.55 19.61
N ALA A 143 5.05 8.26 19.16
CA ALA A 143 3.89 8.03 20.01
C ALA A 143 3.98 6.69 20.76
N SER A 144 3.31 6.63 21.91
CA SER A 144 3.17 5.42 22.72
C SER A 144 1.70 5.21 23.12
N PRO A 145 0.97 4.27 22.49
CA PRO A 145 1.42 3.39 21.41
C PRO A 145 1.69 4.14 20.10
N ALA A 146 2.49 3.55 19.22
CA ALA A 146 2.73 4.09 17.87
C ALA A 146 1.42 4.17 17.09
N LYS A 147 1.33 5.07 16.10
CA LYS A 147 0.12 5.27 15.30
C LYS A 147 0.38 5.14 13.82
N ILE A 148 -0.53 4.53 13.07
CA ILE A 148 -0.59 4.69 11.62
C ILE A 148 -1.40 5.94 11.30
N ILE A 149 -0.93 6.75 10.37
CA ILE A 149 -1.53 8.04 10.02
C ILE A 149 -1.71 8.13 8.50
N TYR A 150 -2.87 8.61 8.08
CA TYR A 150 -3.12 9.07 6.72
C TYR A 150 -3.09 10.61 6.67
N LEU A 151 -2.22 11.14 5.81
CA LEU A 151 -2.07 12.57 5.53
C LEU A 151 -2.47 12.87 4.09
N ASN A 152 -2.86 14.11 3.84
CA ASN A 152 -3.07 14.60 2.50
C ASN A 152 -2.69 16.08 2.32
N ASN A 153 -2.66 16.50 1.05
CA ASN A 153 -2.47 17.88 0.62
C ASN A 153 -1.13 18.49 1.09
N GLY A 154 -0.08 17.66 1.26
CA GLY A 154 1.22 18.09 1.77
C GLY A 154 1.18 18.66 3.20
N THR A 155 0.15 18.33 3.98
CA THR A 155 -0.02 18.82 5.35
C THR A 155 0.34 17.76 6.39
N TRP A 156 0.66 18.21 7.60
CA TRP A 156 0.93 17.35 8.76
C TRP A 156 -0.34 17.03 9.58
N ASP A 157 -1.50 17.50 9.11
CA ASP A 157 -2.78 17.29 9.79
C ASP A 157 -3.36 15.91 9.43
N ALA A 158 -3.37 15.01 10.42
CA ALA A 158 -3.91 13.66 10.28
C ALA A 158 -5.39 13.71 9.87
N LYS A 159 -5.71 13.10 8.73
CA LYS A 159 -7.11 12.96 8.27
C LYS A 159 -7.73 11.67 8.76
N TRP A 160 -6.89 10.69 9.07
CA TRP A 160 -7.25 9.47 9.74
C TRP A 160 -6.03 8.92 10.49
N GLU A 161 -6.26 8.29 11.63
CA GLU A 161 -5.22 7.58 12.38
C GLU A 161 -5.80 6.38 13.12
N THR A 162 -4.96 5.38 13.38
CA THR A 162 -5.26 4.25 14.26
C THR A 162 -4.02 3.84 15.03
N GLU A 163 -4.19 3.10 16.13
CA GLU A 163 -3.08 2.48 16.83
C GLU A 163 -2.35 1.46 15.94
N PHE A 164 -1.02 1.54 15.90
CA PHE A 164 -0.19 0.53 15.25
C PHE A 164 -0.04 -0.68 16.18
N VAL A 165 -0.58 -1.81 15.74
CA VAL A 165 -0.50 -3.10 16.43
C VAL A 165 0.46 -4.01 15.64
N PRO A 166 1.60 -4.41 16.24
CA PRO A 166 2.54 -5.33 15.61
C PRO A 166 1.87 -6.64 15.16
N GLY A 167 2.29 -7.15 14.00
CA GLY A 167 1.74 -8.37 13.39
C GLY A 167 0.42 -8.18 12.64
N THR A 168 -0.22 -7.00 12.71
CA THR A 168 -1.43 -6.70 11.97
C THR A 168 -1.12 -6.29 10.53
N TRP A 169 -1.84 -6.89 9.57
CA TRP A 169 -1.88 -6.42 8.20
C TRP A 169 -2.86 -5.26 8.06
N TYR A 170 -2.35 -4.10 7.69
CA TYR A 170 -3.15 -2.92 7.36
C TYR A 170 -3.20 -2.78 5.85
N ASN A 171 -4.40 -2.73 5.27
CA ASN A 171 -4.59 -2.63 3.84
C ASN A 171 -5.07 -1.22 3.49
N PHE A 172 -4.44 -0.58 2.52
CA PHE A 172 -4.79 0.77 2.06
C PHE A 172 -5.16 0.78 0.59
N GLY A 173 -6.17 1.58 0.26
CA GLY A 173 -6.53 1.97 -1.09
C GLY A 173 -6.63 3.48 -1.19
N ILE A 174 -6.03 4.09 -2.20
CA ILE A 174 -6.12 5.53 -2.43
C ILE A 174 -6.55 5.78 -3.88
N GLY A 175 -7.75 6.30 -4.06
CA GLY A 175 -8.24 6.79 -5.35
C GLY A 175 -7.85 8.25 -5.53
N VAL A 176 -7.16 8.58 -6.62
CA VAL A 176 -6.84 9.96 -6.98
C VAL A 176 -7.48 10.29 -8.31
N SER A 177 -8.34 11.31 -8.35
CA SER A 177 -8.99 11.79 -9.57
C SER A 177 -8.94 13.30 -9.66
N ALA A 178 -9.20 13.86 -10.85
CA ALA A 178 -9.27 15.31 -11.02
C ALA A 178 -10.50 15.89 -10.31
N ALA A 179 -10.35 17.05 -9.67
CA ALA A 179 -11.48 17.79 -9.13
C ALA A 179 -12.43 18.24 -10.26
N LYS A 180 -13.72 18.37 -9.93
CA LYS A 180 -14.75 18.83 -10.90
C LYS A 180 -14.54 20.26 -11.39
N SER A 181 -13.82 21.06 -10.62
CA SER A 181 -13.53 22.47 -10.91
C SER A 181 -12.12 22.83 -10.45
N GLY A 182 -11.45 23.71 -11.18
CA GLY A 182 -10.05 24.06 -10.93
C GLY A 182 -9.10 22.93 -11.33
N ASN A 183 -7.85 23.01 -10.86
CA ASN A 183 -6.80 22.04 -11.20
C ASN A 183 -6.53 21.04 -10.06
N GLY A 184 -7.26 21.14 -8.94
CA GLY A 184 -7.06 20.29 -7.77
C GLY A 184 -7.43 18.81 -8.00
N SER A 185 -7.38 18.04 -6.92
CA SER A 185 -7.66 16.61 -6.96
C SER A 185 -8.75 16.21 -5.95
N VAL A 186 -9.38 15.07 -6.18
CA VAL A 186 -10.21 14.36 -5.21
C VAL A 186 -9.48 13.09 -4.79
N LEU A 187 -9.38 12.90 -3.47
CA LEU A 187 -8.79 11.73 -2.84
C LEU A 187 -9.87 10.90 -2.15
N GLU A 188 -9.98 9.63 -2.53
CA GLU A 188 -10.80 8.63 -1.85
C GLU A 188 -9.87 7.71 -1.05
N PHE A 189 -9.96 7.77 0.28
CA PHE A 189 -9.16 6.95 1.19
C PHE A 189 -9.95 5.73 1.64
N TYR A 190 -9.39 4.56 1.38
CA TYR A 190 -9.94 3.27 1.78
C TYR A 190 -8.96 2.55 2.70
N THR A 191 -9.50 1.87 3.71
CA THR A 191 -8.67 1.09 4.63
C THR A 191 -9.41 -0.16 5.12
N SER A 192 -8.64 -1.17 5.53
CA SER A 192 -9.12 -2.32 6.27
C SER A 192 -7.98 -3.00 7.02
N GLU A 193 -8.31 -3.97 7.88
CA GLU A 193 -7.33 -4.79 8.59
C GLU A 193 -7.53 -6.27 8.28
N GLY A 194 -6.44 -7.04 8.33
CA GLY A 194 -6.43 -8.47 8.05
C GLY A 194 -6.91 -8.75 6.63
N ASP A 195 -7.87 -9.67 6.49
CA ASP A 195 -8.32 -10.16 5.18
C ASP A 195 -9.63 -9.52 4.70
N LYS A 196 -10.02 -8.40 5.33
CA LYS A 196 -11.26 -7.69 4.99
C LYS A 196 -11.10 -6.91 3.69
N ASP A 197 -12.19 -6.84 2.94
CA ASP A 197 -12.32 -5.89 1.82
C ASP A 197 -12.07 -4.46 2.31
N LEU A 198 -11.50 -3.63 1.43
CA LEU A 198 -11.32 -2.20 1.69
C LEU A 198 -12.68 -1.53 1.86
N ALA A 199 -12.84 -0.77 2.95
CA ALA A 199 -13.98 0.11 3.14
C ALA A 199 -13.56 1.55 2.82
N LEU A 200 -14.45 2.33 2.17
CA LEU A 200 -14.24 3.76 2.00
C LEU A 200 -14.35 4.42 3.38
N GLU A 201 -13.26 5.06 3.80
CA GLU A 201 -13.18 5.76 5.07
C GLU A 201 -13.53 7.24 4.88
N ALA A 202 -12.93 7.89 3.87
CA ALA A 202 -13.11 9.31 3.64
C ALA A 202 -12.91 9.73 2.19
N THR A 203 -13.51 10.85 1.81
CA THR A 203 -13.28 11.55 0.54
C THR A 203 -12.86 12.98 0.82
N HIS A 204 -11.85 13.48 0.12
CA HIS A 204 -11.30 14.83 0.30
C HIS A 204 -11.08 15.54 -1.03
N ASP A 205 -11.56 16.77 -1.14
CA ASP A 205 -11.07 17.72 -2.14
C ASP A 205 -9.76 18.34 -1.66
N VAL A 206 -8.72 18.30 -2.49
CA VAL A 206 -7.39 18.86 -2.17
C VAL A 206 -6.96 19.86 -3.23
N VAL A 207 -6.20 20.87 -2.82
CA VAL A 207 -5.72 21.92 -3.72
C VAL A 207 -4.50 21.47 -4.53
N THR A 208 -3.83 20.40 -4.11
CA THR A 208 -2.75 19.78 -4.89
C THR A 208 -3.24 19.41 -6.28
N GLU A 209 -2.52 19.90 -7.28
CA GLU A 209 -2.86 19.70 -8.68
C GLU A 209 -2.90 18.20 -9.02
N PHE A 210 -3.91 17.79 -9.81
CA PHE A 210 -3.99 16.42 -10.29
C PHE A 210 -2.79 16.14 -11.21
N PRO A 211 -1.85 15.29 -10.79
CA PRO A 211 -0.59 15.16 -11.50
C PRO A 211 -0.79 14.34 -12.77
N SER A 212 0.05 14.56 -13.77
CA SER A 212 0.08 13.71 -14.98
C SER A 212 0.87 12.41 -14.77
N THR A 213 1.78 12.40 -13.79
CA THR A 213 2.60 11.26 -13.37
C THR A 213 2.90 11.31 -11.88
N TYR A 214 3.06 10.16 -11.26
CA TYR A 214 3.49 9.99 -9.87
C TYR A 214 4.86 9.32 -9.86
N GLU A 215 5.85 9.89 -9.16
CA GLU A 215 6.97 9.12 -8.63
C GLU A 215 6.51 8.56 -7.28
N PHE A 216 6.34 7.23 -7.19
CA PHE A 216 5.63 6.58 -6.09
C PHE A 216 6.55 5.65 -5.32
N HIS A 217 6.55 5.79 -3.99
CA HIS A 217 7.50 5.16 -3.08
C HIS A 217 6.78 4.19 -2.16
N TYR A 218 7.30 2.97 -2.09
CA TYR A 218 6.93 1.95 -1.12
C TYR A 218 8.17 1.58 -0.31
N GLY A 219 8.14 1.83 0.98
CA GLY A 219 9.28 1.56 1.86
C GLY A 219 9.30 2.51 3.04
N LEU A 220 10.38 2.48 3.82
CA LEU A 220 10.51 3.34 4.98
C LEU A 220 11.41 4.54 4.65
N LEU A 221 10.97 5.74 4.99
CA LEU A 221 11.78 6.96 5.04
C LEU A 221 11.57 7.67 6.38
N THR A 222 12.66 8.07 7.01
CA THR A 222 12.65 9.08 8.09
C THR A 222 13.71 10.14 7.83
N LEU A 223 13.50 11.32 8.41
CA LEU A 223 14.45 12.43 8.38
C LEU A 223 14.49 13.18 9.71
N THR A 224 15.57 13.92 9.93
CA THR A 224 15.69 14.93 10.98
C THR A 224 15.62 16.32 10.38
N ASP A 225 14.92 17.22 11.07
CA ASP A 225 14.75 18.62 10.63
C ASP A 225 16.00 19.48 10.90
N ASP A 226 16.86 19.06 11.83
CA ASP A 226 18.09 19.77 12.22
C ASP A 226 19.30 19.36 11.36
N ASN A 227 19.09 18.56 10.32
CA ASN A 227 20.11 17.97 9.46
C ASN A 227 21.09 17.01 10.16
N SER A 228 20.83 16.61 11.40
CA SER A 228 21.65 15.61 12.09
C SER A 228 21.38 14.19 11.57
N ASP A 229 22.31 13.26 11.75
CA ASP A 229 22.04 11.86 11.40
C ASP A 229 20.96 11.25 12.31
N PRO A 230 19.89 10.63 11.76
CA PRO A 230 18.99 9.81 12.56
C PRO A 230 19.78 8.72 13.31
N LYS A 231 19.62 8.68 14.63
CA LYS A 231 20.25 7.72 15.52
C LYS A 231 19.48 6.40 15.49
N MET A 232 19.92 5.51 14.60
CA MET A 232 19.29 4.20 14.44
C MET A 232 19.82 3.17 15.44
N ASN A 233 18.95 2.26 15.84
CA ASN A 233 19.27 1.03 16.55
C ASN A 233 20.22 0.15 15.71
N ALA A 234 20.93 -0.77 16.37
CA ALA A 234 21.78 -1.73 15.68
C ALA A 234 20.97 -2.74 14.85
N LYS A 235 19.74 -3.04 15.26
CA LYS A 235 18.79 -3.87 14.51
C LYS A 235 17.97 -3.02 13.52
N GLN A 236 17.62 -3.63 12.39
CA GLN A 236 16.80 -3.03 11.36
C GLN A 236 15.34 -2.91 11.80
N ASP A 237 14.67 -1.85 11.35
CA ASP A 237 13.21 -1.90 11.20
C ASP A 237 12.88 -2.53 9.85
N ILE A 238 11.98 -3.51 9.88
CA ILE A 238 11.64 -4.35 8.73
C ILE A 238 10.13 -4.30 8.54
N VAL A 239 9.68 -3.92 7.35
CA VAL A 239 8.25 -3.82 6.97
C VAL A 239 7.98 -4.70 5.75
N SER A 240 6.90 -5.45 5.83
CA SER A 240 6.41 -6.34 4.78
C SER A 240 5.29 -5.66 3.99
N TYR A 241 5.33 -5.84 2.66
CA TYR A 241 4.38 -5.29 1.70
C TYR A 241 3.76 -6.42 0.86
N ASN A 242 2.44 -6.38 0.66
CA ASN A 242 1.69 -7.33 -0.18
C ASN A 242 0.48 -6.62 -0.83
N GLY A 243 -0.02 -7.15 -1.94
CA GLY A 243 -1.20 -6.60 -2.62
C GLY A 243 -0.92 -5.24 -3.23
N VAL A 244 0.34 -4.98 -3.60
CA VAL A 244 0.76 -3.72 -4.23
C VAL A 244 0.27 -3.70 -5.67
N SER A 245 -0.63 -2.77 -5.99
CA SER A 245 -1.15 -2.60 -7.34
C SER A 245 -1.55 -1.15 -7.62
N VAL A 246 -1.65 -0.84 -8.92
CA VAL A 246 -2.20 0.42 -9.40
C VAL A 246 -3.20 0.12 -10.51
N GLU A 247 -4.42 0.61 -10.34
CA GLU A 247 -5.58 0.22 -11.13
C GLU A 247 -6.31 1.47 -11.66
N ALA A 248 -6.92 1.37 -12.84
CA ALA A 248 -7.68 2.46 -13.45
C ALA A 248 -9.10 2.63 -12.85
N LYS A 249 -9.49 1.72 -11.96
CA LYS A 249 -10.79 1.69 -11.29
C LYS A 249 -10.58 1.28 -9.84
N VAL A 250 -11.42 1.81 -8.96
CA VAL A 250 -11.47 1.39 -7.56
C VAL A 250 -11.83 -0.10 -7.50
N SER A 251 -11.02 -0.87 -6.77
CA SER A 251 -11.24 -2.30 -6.50
C SER A 251 -11.04 -2.56 -5.01
N THR A 252 -12.12 -2.86 -4.30
CA THR A 252 -12.07 -3.01 -2.84
C THR A 252 -11.86 -4.46 -2.37
N ALA A 253 -12.02 -5.44 -3.26
CA ALA A 253 -12.01 -6.84 -2.89
C ALA A 253 -10.63 -7.28 -2.37
N ALA A 254 -10.61 -7.94 -1.20
CA ALA A 254 -9.43 -8.52 -0.58
C ALA A 254 -8.93 -9.75 -1.32
N SER A 255 -9.82 -10.49 -1.97
CA SER A 255 -9.50 -11.62 -2.83
C SER A 255 -10.05 -11.38 -4.24
N ILE A 256 -9.39 -11.98 -5.23
CA ILE A 256 -9.92 -11.98 -6.59
C ILE A 256 -10.68 -13.28 -6.77
N SER A 257 -12.00 -13.21 -6.80
CA SER A 257 -12.84 -14.29 -7.28
C SER A 257 -12.53 -14.52 -8.76
N SER A 258 -12.08 -15.72 -9.12
CA SER A 258 -11.87 -16.13 -10.51
C SER A 258 -13.23 -16.31 -11.22
N THR A 259 -13.92 -15.22 -11.49
CA THR A 259 -15.18 -15.23 -12.25
C THR A 259 -15.05 -14.27 -13.41
N GLY A 260 -14.68 -14.80 -14.58
CA GLY A 260 -14.56 -13.98 -15.79
C GLY A 260 -13.92 -14.60 -17.02
N ALA A 261 -13.58 -15.89 -17.06
CA ALA A 261 -13.33 -16.56 -18.34
C ALA A 261 -14.67 -17.00 -18.93
N LYS A 262 -15.30 -16.11 -19.71
CA LYS A 262 -16.46 -16.46 -20.53
C LYS A 262 -16.00 -17.43 -21.62
N SER A 263 -16.02 -18.72 -21.30
CA SER A 263 -15.85 -19.81 -22.25
C SER A 263 -16.99 -19.77 -23.27
N THR A 264 -16.76 -19.13 -24.41
CA THR A 264 -17.53 -19.37 -25.63
C THR A 264 -17.14 -20.73 -26.19
N THR A 265 -17.97 -21.75 -25.97
CA THR A 265 -18.03 -22.90 -26.87
C THR A 265 -19.47 -23.36 -27.01
N SER A 266 -19.86 -23.47 -28.26
CA SER A 266 -21.13 -23.82 -28.86
C SER A 266 -21.60 -25.25 -28.56
N SER A 267 -22.90 -25.36 -28.25
CA SER A 267 -23.87 -26.43 -28.56
C SER A 267 -23.39 -27.88 -28.70
N THR A 268 -24.02 -28.80 -27.96
CA THR A 268 -24.89 -29.86 -28.53
C THR A 268 -25.85 -30.36 -27.43
N ALA A 269 -27.13 -30.48 -27.77
CA ALA A 269 -28.18 -31.03 -26.92
C ALA A 269 -28.14 -32.56 -26.91
N ASN A 270 -28.45 -33.20 -25.77
CA ASN A 270 -29.39 -34.30 -25.73
C ASN A 270 -29.95 -34.56 -24.32
N GLU A 271 -31.20 -35.00 -24.28
CA GLU A 271 -32.11 -35.15 -23.14
C GLU A 271 -31.90 -36.41 -22.27
N GLY A 272 -32.51 -36.38 -21.07
CA GLY A 272 -32.82 -37.54 -20.20
C GLY A 272 -32.65 -37.18 -18.71
N SER A 273 -33.63 -36.64 -17.98
CA SER A 273 -34.91 -37.18 -17.47
C SER A 273 -34.82 -37.88 -16.10
N LEU A 274 -35.62 -37.35 -15.13
CA LEU A 274 -36.18 -37.94 -13.88
C LEU A 274 -35.18 -38.23 -12.72
N SER A 275 -35.45 -38.05 -11.41
CA SER A 275 -36.66 -37.74 -10.62
C SER A 275 -36.30 -37.57 -9.11
N THR A 276 -37.04 -36.70 -8.38
CA THR A 276 -37.55 -36.73 -6.95
C THR A 276 -36.68 -37.32 -5.81
N GLU A 277 -36.55 -36.79 -4.57
CA GLU A 277 -37.49 -36.42 -3.47
C GLU A 277 -36.72 -35.59 -2.40
N THR A 278 -37.23 -34.46 -1.87
CA THR A 278 -37.98 -34.30 -0.59
C THR A 278 -37.23 -34.86 0.65
N THR A 279 -36.86 -34.02 1.64
CA THR A 279 -37.63 -33.86 2.89
C THR A 279 -37.21 -32.60 3.65
N ALA A 280 -38.20 -31.84 4.12
CA ALA A 280 -38.09 -30.71 5.02
C ALA A 280 -38.15 -31.16 6.49
N THR A 281 -37.51 -30.44 7.41
CA THR A 281 -38.05 -30.25 8.77
C THR A 281 -37.64 -28.89 9.32
N LYS A 282 -38.66 -28.13 9.74
CA LYS A 282 -38.62 -26.86 10.49
C LYS A 282 -38.58 -27.13 11.99
N THR A 283 -37.86 -26.27 12.72
CA THR A 283 -38.27 -25.60 13.99
C THR A 283 -37.11 -24.66 14.35
N GLY A 284 -37.24 -23.36 14.66
CA GLY A 284 -38.33 -22.59 15.24
C GLY A 284 -37.79 -21.98 16.55
N GLY A 285 -37.49 -20.67 16.57
CA GLY A 285 -37.09 -19.97 17.80
C GLY A 285 -36.40 -18.61 17.58
N ALA A 286 -37.19 -17.55 17.58
CA ALA A 286 -36.81 -16.16 17.85
C ALA A 286 -37.95 -15.55 18.69
N PRO A 287 -37.85 -14.35 19.31
CA PRO A 287 -36.69 -13.49 19.60
C PRO A 287 -36.61 -13.10 21.10
N ALA A 288 -35.59 -12.34 21.51
CA ALA A 288 -35.67 -11.51 22.72
C ALA A 288 -34.86 -10.21 22.54
N ASP A 289 -35.55 -9.10 22.73
CA ASP A 289 -35.08 -7.71 22.67
C ASP A 289 -34.27 -7.28 23.90
N THR A 290 -33.20 -6.51 23.63
CA THR A 290 -32.78 -5.18 24.16
C THR A 290 -32.79 -4.92 25.69
N PRO A 291 -31.76 -4.26 26.27
CA PRO A 291 -31.79 -2.79 26.36
C PRO A 291 -30.48 -2.05 26.01
N ALA A 292 -30.67 -0.85 25.45
CA ALA A 292 -29.68 0.18 25.21
C ALA A 292 -29.10 0.78 26.51
N THR A 293 -27.88 1.33 26.43
CA THR A 293 -27.39 2.31 27.40
C THR A 293 -26.66 3.42 26.65
N ALA A 294 -26.96 4.66 27.05
CA ALA A 294 -26.53 5.89 26.41
C ALA A 294 -25.42 6.59 27.20
N THR A 295 -24.69 7.48 26.49
CA THR A 295 -23.95 8.68 26.97
C THR A 295 -22.58 8.37 27.61
N THR A 296 -21.46 8.97 27.19
CA THR A 296 -21.15 10.40 27.33
C THR A 296 -19.98 10.83 26.45
N ALA A 297 -20.06 12.03 25.86
CA ALA A 297 -18.99 12.69 25.10
C ALA A 297 -17.93 13.32 26.04
N PRO A 298 -16.64 13.32 25.65
CA PRO A 298 -15.66 14.23 26.23
C PRO A 298 -15.50 15.51 25.40
N ALA A 299 -15.17 16.57 26.13
CA ALA A 299 -15.19 17.96 25.73
C ALA A 299 -14.09 18.36 24.75
N THR A 300 -14.44 19.38 23.98
CA THR A 300 -13.58 20.21 23.13
C THR A 300 -12.40 20.79 23.93
N VAL A 301 -11.17 20.44 23.57
CA VAL A 301 -9.97 21.18 23.96
C VAL A 301 -9.51 22.01 22.77
N LYS A 302 -9.58 23.33 22.92
CA LYS A 302 -8.97 24.29 22.01
C LYS A 302 -7.45 24.12 22.07
N SER A 303 -6.82 23.70 20.98
CA SER A 303 -5.39 23.89 20.77
C SER A 303 -5.18 25.22 20.06
N SER A 304 -4.43 26.10 20.71
CA SER A 304 -4.02 27.43 20.27
C SER A 304 -2.83 27.37 19.32
N ASP A 305 -2.95 28.13 18.22
CA ASP A 305 -1.90 28.88 17.52
C ASP A 305 -0.55 28.23 17.18
N GLY A 306 -0.38 27.97 15.88
CA GLY A 306 0.53 28.79 15.07
C GLY A 306 2.01 28.38 15.01
N CYS A 307 2.37 27.63 13.97
CA CYS A 307 3.62 27.87 13.22
C CYS A 307 3.55 27.26 11.81
N ALA A 308 2.97 28.01 10.87
CA ALA A 308 3.21 27.79 9.44
C ALA A 308 4.61 28.34 9.10
N ARG A 309 5.51 27.49 8.57
CA ARG A 309 6.73 27.99 7.93
C ARG A 309 6.40 28.43 6.51
N ARG A 310 6.84 29.65 6.21
CA ARG A 310 6.85 30.25 4.87
C ARG A 310 7.86 29.52 4.00
N ASN A 311 7.54 29.45 2.70
CA ASN A 311 8.38 29.00 1.60
C ASN A 311 9.82 29.54 1.67
#